data_AF-A0A7L3R985-F1
#
_entry.id   AF-A0A7L3R985-F1
#
_cell.length_a   1.000
_cell.length_b   1.000
_cell.length_c   1.000
_cell.angle_alpha   90.00
_cell.angle_beta   90.00
_cell.angle_gamma   90.00
#
_symmetry.space_group_name_H-M   'P 1'
#
loop_
_entity.id
_entity.type
_entity.pdbx_description
1 polymer ?
#
loop_
_entity_poly.entity_id
_entity_poly.type
_entity_poly.pdbx_seq_one_letter_code
_entity_poly.pdbx_strand_id
1 'polypeptide(L)' 'VEDLLNMSCSSVLPGGGTNSEYALHSLFEAKGDIMVALEKLLLRKPVRLKCHPLANYHYAG' A
#
# COMPACT_ATOMS: atom_id res chain seq x y z
N VAL A 1 7.79 10.94 -4.42
CA VAL A 1 6.56 10.13 -4.26
C VAL A 1 6.26 9.38 -5.55
N GLU A 2 6.57 9.97 -6.71
CA GLU A 2 6.52 9.35 -8.04
C GLU A 2 7.19 7.98 -8.11
N ASP A 3 8.38 7.79 -7.54
CA ASP A 3 9.08 6.49 -7.60
C ASP A 3 8.32 5.36 -6.90
N LEU A 4 7.67 5.67 -5.76
CA LEU A 4 6.81 4.73 -5.05
C LEU A 4 5.58 4.36 -5.89
N LEU A 5 4.98 5.34 -6.57
CA LEU A 5 3.84 5.13 -7.45
C LEU A 5 4.23 4.33 -8.71
N ASN A 6 5.36 4.66 -9.32
CA ASN A 6 5.90 3.90 -10.45
C ASN A 6 6.22 2.45 -10.05
N MET A 7 6.77 2.24 -8.85
CA MET A 7 6.97 0.89 -8.30
C MET A 7 5.64 0.18 -8.02
N SER A 8 4.60 0.90 -7.56
CA SER A 8 3.28 0.32 -7.30
C SER A 8 2.66 -0.31 -8.55
N CYS A 9 2.87 0.29 -9.71
CA CYS A 9 2.44 -0.23 -11.01
C CYS A 9 3.35 -1.33 -11.58
N SER A 10 4.40 -1.74 -10.86
CA SER A 10 5.37 -2.74 -11.30
C SER A 10 5.09 -4.11 -10.68
N SER A 11 5.44 -5.18 -11.40
CA SER A 11 5.31 -6.57 -10.95
C SER A 11 6.21 -6.94 -9.76
N VAL A 12 7.03 -6.00 -9.26
CA VAL A 12 7.86 -6.15 -8.06
C VAL A 12 7.01 -6.35 -6.81
N LEU A 13 5.81 -5.76 -6.75
CA LEU A 13 4.92 -5.92 -5.62
C LEU A 13 4.13 -7.24 -5.72
N PRO A 14 3.98 -7.97 -4.60
CA PRO A 14 3.27 -9.25 -4.60
C PRO A 14 1.79 -9.05 -4.94
N GLY A 15 1.37 -9.59 -6.09
CA GLY A 15 0.01 -9.38 -6.62
C GLY A 15 -0.02 -8.89 -8.07
N GLY A 16 1.14 -8.56 -8.67
CA GLY A 16 1.24 -8.14 -10.07
C GLY A 16 1.13 -6.63 -10.27
N GLY A 17 1.52 -5.86 -9.25
CA GLY A 17 1.22 -4.44 -9.14
C GLY A 17 0.17 -4.21 -8.06
N THR A 18 0.38 -3.18 -7.25
CA THR A 18 -0.61 -2.72 -6.26
C THR A 18 -1.21 -1.40 -6.75
N ASN A 19 -2.47 -1.14 -6.43
CA ASN A 19 -3.14 0.09 -6.82
C ASN A 19 -2.38 1.32 -6.26
N SER A 20 -2.20 2.35 -7.10
CA SER A 20 -1.60 3.63 -6.71
C SER A 20 -2.31 4.29 -5.52
N GLU A 21 -3.62 4.13 -5.42
CA GLU A 21 -4.41 4.55 -4.26
C GLU A 21 -3.93 3.87 -2.98
N TYR A 22 -3.67 2.56 -3.03
CA TYR A 22 -3.18 1.81 -1.88
C TYR A 22 -1.75 2.21 -1.49
N ALA A 23 -0.90 2.52 -2.47
CA ALA A 23 0.44 3.04 -2.23
C ALA A 23 0.42 4.41 -1.53
N LEU A 24 -0.42 5.33 -2.01
CA LEU A 24 -0.59 6.65 -1.39
C LEU A 24 -1.18 6.53 0.01
N HIS A 25 -2.17 5.67 0.20
CA HIS A 25 -2.75 5.39 1.51
C HIS A 25 -1.68 4.87 2.49
N SER A 26 -0.86 3.93 2.04
CA SER A 26 0.21 3.35 2.86
C SER A 26 1.26 4.38 3.25
N LEU A 27 1.60 5.30 2.32
CA LEU A 27 2.49 6.42 2.58
C LEU A 27 1.91 7.40 3.60
N PHE A 28 0.61 7.69 3.51
CA PHE A 28 -0.08 8.52 4.49
C PHE A 28 -0.08 7.87 5.88
N GLU A 29 -0.41 6.58 5.98
CA GLU A 29 -0.34 5.86 7.26
C GLU A 29 1.08 5.81 7.84
N ALA A 30 2.10 5.79 6.98
CA ALA A 30 3.51 5.85 7.35
C ALA A 30 3.99 7.29 7.68
N LYS A 31 3.09 8.28 7.66
CA LYS A 31 3.41 9.71 7.90
C LYS A 31 4.50 10.24 6.96
N GLY A 32 4.57 9.74 5.73
CA GLY A 32 5.57 10.10 4.74
C GLY A 32 6.86 9.29 4.78
N ASP A 33 6.98 8.29 5.67
CA ASP A 33 8.11 7.36 5.66
C ASP A 33 7.99 6.35 4.51
N ILE A 34 8.86 6.49 3.52
CA ILE A 34 8.86 5.68 2.30
C ILE A 34 9.25 4.22 2.61
N MET A 35 10.19 3.99 3.52
CA MET A 35 10.67 2.63 3.82
C MET A 35 9.59 1.83 4.56
N VAL A 36 8.91 2.47 5.51
CA VAL A 36 7.77 1.87 6.22
C VAL A 36 6.59 1.62 5.28
N ALA A 37 6.31 2.55 4.36
CA ALA A 37 5.28 2.35 3.35
C ALA A 37 5.62 1.18 2.42
N LEU A 38 6.88 1.09 1.97
CA LEU A 38 7.36 0.02 1.11
C LEU A 38 7.28 -1.35 1.79
N GLU A 39 7.68 -1.43 3.07
CA GLU A 39 7.53 -2.64 3.87
C GLU A 39 6.08 -3.11 3.92
N LYS A 40 5.13 -2.19 4.18
CA LYS A 40 3.68 -2.51 4.17
C LYS A 40 3.19 -3.01 2.81
N LEU A 41 3.71 -2.46 1.71
CA LEU A 41 3.35 -2.86 0.35
C LEU A 41 3.93 -4.22 -0.05
N LEU A 42 5.12 -4.56 0.44
CA LEU A 42 5.80 -5.83 0.18
C LEU A 42 5.30 -6.96 1.08
N LEU A 43 4.86 -6.66 2.30
CA LEU A 43 4.24 -7.64 3.18
C LEU A 43 2.85 -8.01 2.63
N ARG A 44 2.73 -9.24 2.11
CA ARG A 44 1.46 -9.79 1.58
C ARG A 44 0.35 -9.66 2.62
N LYS A 45 -0.49 -8.63 2.44
CA LYS A 45 -1.70 -8.29 3.21
C LYS A 45 -1.43 -7.93 4.68
N PRO A 46 -1.21 -6.65 5.00
CA PRO A 46 -1.42 -6.18 6.36
C PRO A 46 -2.89 -6.44 6.72
N VAL A 47 -3.11 -7.41 7.61
CA VAL A 47 -4.44 -7.68 8.16
C VAL A 47 -4.80 -6.48 9.03
N ARG A 48 -5.67 -5.61 8.50
CA ARG A 48 -6.20 -4.51 9.29
C ARG A 48 -7.03 -5.08 10.43
N LEU A 49 -6.81 -4.55 11.63
CA LEU A 49 -7.65 -4.89 12.78
C LEU A 49 -9.11 -4.50 12.46
N LYS A 50 -10.07 -5.29 12.94
CA LYS A 50 -11.50 -5.08 12.66
C LYS A 50 -12.03 -3.71 13.12
N CYS A 51 -11.35 -3.08 14.08
CA CYS A 51 -11.67 -1.73 14.57
C CYS A 51 -11.17 -0.60 13.65
N HIS A 52 -10.38 -0.91 12.61
CA HIS A 52 -9.87 0.09 11.70
C HIS A 52 -11.01 0.66 10.83
N PRO A 53 -11.11 1.98 10.63
CA PRO A 53 -12.18 2.60 9.83
C PRO A 53 -12.28 2.03 8.41
N LEU A 54 -11.14 1.59 7.85
CA LEU A 54 -11.03 1.00 6.51
C LEU A 54 -10.85 -0.52 6.54
N ALA A 55 -11.22 -1.20 7.62
CA ALA A 55 -11.10 -2.66 7.72
C ALA A 55 -11.90 -3.39 6.62
N ASN A 56 -13.00 -2.79 6.17
CA ASN A 56 -13.87 -3.32 5.11
C ASN A 56 -13.70 -2.59 3.77
N TYR A 57 -12.73 -1.67 3.67
CA TYR A 57 -12.49 -0.92 2.44
C TYR A 57 -11.74 -1.79 1.42
N HIS A 58 -12.25 -1.85 0.21
CA HIS A 58 -11.63 -2.54 -0.91
C HIS A 58 -11.08 -1.51 -1.89
N TYR A 59 -9.75 -1.47 -2.03
CA TYR A 59 -9.13 -0.65 -3.07
C TYR A 59 -9.53 -1.19 -4.44
N ALA A 60 -9.65 -0.30 -5.42
CA ALA A 60 -9.83 -0.72 -6.80
C ALA A 60 -8.66 -1.63 -7.24
N GLY A 61 -8.94 -2.61 -8.09
CA GLY A 61 -7.93 -3.50 -8.67
C GLY A 61 -7.24 -2.89 -9.87
#